data_AF-W2LUU6-F1
#
_entry.id   AF-W2LUU6-F1
#
_cell.length_a   1.000
_cell.length_b   1.000
_cell.length_c   1.000
_cell.angle_alpha   90.00
_cell.angle_beta   90.00
_cell.angle_gamma   90.00
#
_symmetry.space_group_name_H-M   'P 1'
#
loop_
_entity.id
_entity.type
_entity.pdbx_description
1 polymer ?
#
loop_
_entity_poly.entity_id
_entity_poly.type
_entity_poly.pdbx_seq_one_letter_code
_entity_poly.pdbx_strand_id
1 'polypeptide(L)' 'MAISTLSKAAAGIVLVACSFLGCYVTYTAGKALFAPTENDAQFPYCHADFENTIYYNYMAAHLE' A
#
# COMPACT_ATOMS: atom_id res chain seq x y z
N MET A 1 39.82 -12.42 15.74
CA MET A 1 38.71 -11.61 16.29
C MET A 1 38.06 -10.68 15.24
N ALA A 2 38.80 -10.09 14.28
CA ALA A 2 38.25 -9.16 13.29
C ALA A 2 37.22 -9.74 12.28
N ILE A 3 37.36 -11.02 11.90
CA ILE A 3 36.49 -11.68 10.89
C ILE A 3 35.03 -11.77 11.37
N SER A 4 34.80 -12.00 12.67
CA SER A 4 33.46 -12.08 13.25
C SER A 4 32.76 -10.72 13.32
N THR A 5 33.50 -9.63 13.52
CA THR A 5 32.92 -8.29 13.60
C THR A 5 32.47 -7.79 12.22
N LEU A 6 33.23 -8.11 11.17
CA LEU A 6 32.91 -7.70 9.80
C LEU A 6 31.64 -8.38 9.27
N SER A 7 31.46 -9.67 9.52
CA SER A 7 30.27 -10.42 9.09
C SER A 7 29.00 -9.94 9.78
N LYS A 8 29.08 -9.61 11.08
CA LYS A 8 27.96 -9.00 11.83
C LYS A 8 27.59 -7.62 11.30
N ALA A 9 28.58 -6.80 10.94
CA ALA A 9 28.34 -5.49 10.34
C ALA A 9 27.67 -5.61 8.96
N ALA A 10 28.15 -6.53 8.10
CA ALA A 10 27.54 -6.79 6.81
C ALA A 10 26.08 -7.28 6.93
N ALA A 11 25.80 -8.19 7.86
CA ALA A 11 24.43 -8.65 8.12
C ALA A 11 23.52 -7.50 8.61
N GLY A 12 24.03 -6.62 9.47
CA GLY A 12 23.32 -5.42 9.91
C GLY A 12 22.98 -4.49 8.76
N ILE A 13 23.93 -4.24 7.85
CA ILE A 13 23.72 -3.39 6.66
C ILE A 13 22.62 -3.99 5.76
N VAL A 14 22.68 -5.29 5.50
CA VAL A 14 21.68 -5.99 4.67
C VAL A 14 20.29 -5.92 5.31
N LEU A 15 20.20 -6.14 6.63
CA LEU A 15 18.94 -6.04 7.36
C LEU A 15 18.33 -4.64 7.21
N VAL A 16 19.13 -3.60 7.46
CA VAL A 16 18.69 -2.20 7.35
C VAL A 16 18.26 -1.87 5.93
N ALA A 17 19.04 -2.25 4.92
CA ALA A 17 18.71 -2.01 3.51
C ALA A 17 17.39 -2.70 3.11
N CYS A 18 17.21 -3.99 3.46
CA CYS A 18 15.98 -4.72 3.18
C CYS A 18 14.78 -4.15 3.92
N SER A 19 14.93 -3.69 5.18
CA SER A 19 13.85 -3.05 5.93
C SER A 19 13.36 -1.77 5.24
N PHE A 20 14.27 -0.87 4.87
CA PHE A 20 13.89 0.37 4.18
C PHE A 20 13.28 0.10 2.82
N LEU A 21 13.86 -0.82 2.05
CA LEU A 21 13.34 -1.17 0.73
C LEU A 21 11.95 -1.83 0.82
N GLY A 22 11.75 -2.70 1.82
CA GLY A 22 10.44 -3.30 2.10
C GLY A 22 9.38 -2.25 2.41
N CYS A 23 9.67 -1.32 3.32
CA CYS A 23 8.76 -0.22 3.63
C CYS A 23 8.44 0.63 2.39
N TYR A 24 9.44 0.93 1.56
CA TYR A 24 9.25 1.69 0.33
C TYR A 24 8.32 0.98 -0.67
N VAL A 25 8.53 -0.32 -0.91
CA VAL A 25 7.71 -1.12 -1.81
C VAL A 25 6.28 -1.24 -1.28
N THR A 26 6.11 -1.53 0.02
CA THR A 26 4.78 -1.59 0.64
C THR A 26 4.04 -0.26 0.52
N TYR A 27 4.72 0.86 0.78
CA TYR A 27 4.12 2.19 0.65
C TYR A 27 3.71 2.49 -0.79
N THR A 28 4.60 2.27 -1.75
CA THR A 28 4.34 2.55 -3.18
C THR A 28 3.23 1.66 -3.73
N ALA A 29 3.25 0.36 -3.40
CA ALA A 29 2.20 -0.57 -3.79
C ALA A 29 0.85 -0.20 -3.16
N GLY A 30 0.85 0.15 -1.86
CA GLY A 30 -0.36 0.60 -1.17
C GLY A 30 -0.94 1.88 -1.78
N LYS A 31 -0.09 2.86 -2.07
CA LYS A 31 -0.48 4.08 -2.80
C LYS A 31 -1.08 3.75 -4.18
N ALA A 32 -0.47 2.87 -4.95
CA ALA A 32 -0.99 2.48 -6.26
C ALA A 32 -2.33 1.75 -6.19
N LEU A 33 -2.56 0.94 -5.15
CA LEU A 33 -3.76 0.11 -5.02
C LEU A 33 -4.94 0.80 -4.34
N PHE A 34 -4.68 1.66 -3.35
CA PHE A 34 -5.72 2.19 -2.46
C PHE A 34 -5.85 3.72 -2.48
N ALA A 35 -4.87 4.44 -3.01
CA ALA A 35 -4.89 5.90 -3.08
C ALA A 35 -4.16 6.39 -4.34
N PRO A 36 -4.56 5.93 -5.54
CA PRO A 36 -3.94 6.37 -6.78
C PRO A 36 -4.05 7.90 -6.87
N THR A 37 -2.91 8.56 -7.13
CA THR A 37 -2.85 10.03 -7.21
C THR A 37 -3.50 10.56 -8.49
N GLU A 38 -3.64 9.70 -9.50
CA GLU A 38 -4.44 9.94 -10.70
C GLU A 38 -5.60 8.95 -10.63
N ASN A 39 -6.81 9.47 -10.42
CA ASN A 39 -8.02 8.66 -10.33
C ASN A 39 -8.57 8.41 -11.74
N ASP A 40 -7.84 7.62 -12.52
CA ASP A 40 -8.31 7.09 -13.81
C ASP A 40 -8.93 5.69 -13.63
N ALA A 41 -9.50 5.41 -12.45
CA ALA A 41 -10.19 4.17 -12.18
C ALA A 41 -11.52 4.14 -12.95
N GLN A 42 -11.46 3.83 -14.24
CA GLN A 42 -12.64 3.50 -15.04
C GLN A 42 -13.19 2.18 -14.54
N PHE A 43 -14.23 2.22 -13.72
CA PHE A 43 -14.99 1.03 -13.36
C PHE A 43 -15.71 0.54 -14.62
N PRO A 44 -15.22 -0.50 -15.32
CA PRO A 44 -15.69 -0.82 -16.67
C PRO A 44 -17.14 -1.35 -16.69
N TYR A 45 -17.69 -1.66 -15.51
CA TYR A 45 -19.06 -2.11 -15.30
C TYR A 45 -19.94 -1.09 -14.57
N CYS A 46 -19.37 0.05 -14.12
CA CYS A 46 -20.15 1.13 -13.55
C CYS A 46 -20.51 2.09 -14.68
N HIS A 47 -21.81 2.27 -14.94
CA HIS A 47 -22.25 3.35 -15.84
C HIS A 47 -21.77 4.69 -15.26
N ALA A 48 -21.38 5.64 -16.10
CA ALA A 48 -20.85 6.94 -15.65
C ALA A 48 -21.77 7.65 -14.63
N ASP A 49 -23.09 7.44 -14.74
CA ASP A 49 -24.10 7.98 -13.83
C ASP A 49 -24.01 7.43 -12.40
N PHE A 50 -23.40 6.26 -12.20
CA PHE A 50 -23.30 5.58 -10.91
C PHE A 50 -21.89 5.63 -10.30
N GLU A 51 -20.92 6.24 -10.98
CA GLU A 51 -19.54 6.36 -10.51
C GLU A 51 -19.43 6.99 -9.11
N ASN A 52 -20.32 7.94 -8.81
CA ASN A 52 -20.37 8.67 -7.54
C ASN A 52 -21.58 8.32 -6.67
N THR A 53 -22.34 7.28 -7.03
CA THR A 53 -23.57 6.90 -6.31
C THR A 53 -23.31 5.68 -5.42
N ILE A 54 -23.43 5.86 -4.10
CA ILE A 54 -23.26 4.78 -3.12
C ILE A 54 -24.44 3.79 -3.26
N TYR A 55 -24.19 2.59 -3.80
CA TYR A 55 -25.22 1.56 -4.02
C TYR A 55 -25.88 1.08 -2.72
N TYR A 56 -25.11 0.99 -1.63
CA TYR A 56 -25.63 0.57 -0.32
C TYR A 56 -24.88 1.29 0.80
N ASN A 57 -25.61 2.09 1.58
CA ASN A 57 -25.07 2.77 2.75
C ASN A 57 -25.42 1.98 4.01
N TYR A 58 -24.46 1.18 4.49
CA TYR A 58 -24.62 0.37 5.70
C TYR A 58 -24.93 1.22 6.93
N MET A 59 -24.30 2.38 7.09
CA MET A 59 -24.53 3.26 8.24
C MET A 59 -25.94 3.84 8.24
N ALA A 60 -26.49 4.20 7.09
CA ALA A 60 -27.86 4.68 6.97
C ALA A 60 -28.90 3.56 7.19
N ALA A 61 -28.58 2.33 6.74
CA ALA A 61 -29.48 1.19 6.84
C ALA A 61 -29.57 0.59 8.26
N HIS A 62 -28.56 0.82 9.11
CA HIS A 62 -28.45 0.25 10.46
C HIS A 62 -28.33 1.33 11.54
N LEU A 63 -28.94 2.50 11.30
CA LEU A 63 -29.21 3.50 12.33
C LEU A 63 -30.46 3.08 13.12
N GLU A 64 -30.27 2.16 14.06
CA GLU A 64 -31.23 1.83 15.12
C GLU A 64 -30.77 2.35 16.48
#